data_AF-A0A2M7TJW3-F1
#
_entry.id   AF-A0A2M7TJW3-F1
#
_cell.length_a   1.000
_cell.length_b   1.000
_cell.length_c   1.000
_cell.angle_alpha   90.00
_cell.angle_beta   90.00
_cell.angle_gamma   90.00
#
_symmetry.space_group_name_H-M   'P 1'
#
loop_
_entity.id
_entity.type
_entity.pdbx_description
1 polymer ?
#
loop_
_entity_poly.entity_id
_entity_poly.type
_entity_poly.pdbx_seq_one_letter_code
_entity_poly.pdbx_strand_id
1 'polypeptide(L)'
;MIPNLPLPTQFTTATPLSKFIAMVLFIALPFIGFWFGMNYQTQISQQSSLSPIPVDPIVTVPAIKSTTPPAETTITSFVENADFPAPQGVRMLFSDPLHGVKVFTLSYGAAQDCLSGCFYSNATGIEYGAKIGWISMNNYDAIDDAKFVFYDFDISDTYLYTDEFFQLLNSKDTWVYQNAFLVMLAEDEDVPRSVLLTIAQGLSSYIQPSLANSLLKNVTVRNDREIVTALANLPVFSGDAYSEIRTQAQELLNGL
;
A
#
# COMPACT_ATOMS: atom_id res chain seq x y z
N MET A 1 -6.67 52.63 0.58
CA MET A 1 -6.90 52.43 -0.87
C MET A 1 -5.55 52.45 -1.55
N ILE A 2 -5.03 51.29 -1.97
CA ILE A 2 -3.77 51.20 -2.72
C ILE A 2 -4.12 51.39 -4.21
N PRO A 3 -3.49 52.32 -4.93
CA PRO A 3 -3.80 52.55 -6.34
C PRO A 3 -3.36 51.34 -7.19
N ASN A 4 -4.24 50.90 -8.08
CA ASN A 4 -3.93 49.90 -9.10
C ASN A 4 -2.85 50.46 -10.04
N LEU A 5 -1.60 50.02 -9.88
CA LEU A 5 -0.54 50.30 -10.83
C LEU A 5 -0.72 49.35 -12.04
N PRO A 6 -0.97 49.88 -13.26
CA PRO A 6 -1.05 49.04 -14.45
C PRO A 6 0.31 48.41 -14.72
N LEU A 7 0.34 47.08 -14.82
CA LEU A 7 1.55 46.32 -15.09
C LEU A 7 2.10 46.66 -16.50
N PRO A 8 3.42 46.82 -16.67
CA PRO A 8 4.03 47.11 -17.98
C PRO A 8 3.74 45.99 -18.99
N THR A 9 3.28 46.35 -20.19
CA THR A 9 2.88 45.41 -21.28
C THR A 9 4.00 44.52 -21.81
N GLN A 10 5.25 44.87 -21.51
CA GLN A 10 6.44 44.06 -21.76
C GLN A 10 6.47 42.74 -20.98
N PHE A 11 5.70 42.61 -19.89
CA PHE A 11 5.56 41.36 -19.14
C PHE A 11 4.31 40.54 -19.52
N THR A 12 3.48 41.04 -20.45
CA THR A 12 2.23 40.38 -20.87
C THR A 12 2.22 40.01 -22.35
N THR A 13 3.26 40.36 -23.11
CA THR A 13 3.33 40.09 -24.55
C THR A 13 4.07 38.78 -24.79
N ALA A 14 3.33 37.67 -24.84
CA ALA A 14 3.87 36.42 -25.35
C ALA A 14 4.28 36.61 -26.82
N THR A 15 5.57 36.43 -27.12
CA THR A 15 6.09 36.55 -28.48
C THR A 15 5.37 35.56 -29.40
N PRO A 16 5.16 35.88 -30.69
CA PRO A 16 4.54 34.95 -31.64
C PRO A 16 5.23 33.58 -31.66
N LEU A 17 6.55 33.55 -31.45
CA LEU A 17 7.34 32.33 -31.32
C LEU A 17 6.91 31.47 -30.11
N SER A 18 6.70 32.08 -28.94
CA SER A 18 6.24 31.37 -27.74
C SER A 18 4.86 30.74 -27.94
N LYS A 19 3.93 31.46 -28.58
CA LYS A 19 2.60 30.92 -28.91
C LYS A 19 2.67 29.74 -29.87
N PHE A 20 3.55 29.80 -30.85
CA PHE A 20 3.76 28.70 -31.80
C PHE A 20 4.33 27.46 -31.10
N ILE A 21 5.35 27.62 -30.25
CA ILE A 21 5.92 26.51 -29.47
C ILE A 21 4.87 25.88 -28.55
N ALA A 22 4.10 26.72 -27.85
CA ALA A 22 3.03 26.24 -26.97
C ALA A 22 1.95 25.45 -27.74
N MET A 23 1.56 25.91 -28.94
CA MET A 23 0.61 25.20 -29.80
C MET A 23 1.15 23.84 -30.24
N VAL A 24 2.42 23.78 -30.67
CA VAL A 24 3.06 22.52 -31.07
C VAL A 24 3.15 21.55 -29.89
N LEU A 25 3.55 22.02 -28.70
CA LEU A 25 3.62 21.19 -27.50
C LEU A 25 2.23 20.68 -27.08
N PHE A 26 1.21 21.54 -27.11
CA PHE A 26 -0.16 21.16 -26.77
C PHE A 26 -0.72 20.08 -27.69
N ILE A 27 -0.38 20.14 -28.98
CA ILE A 27 -0.78 19.12 -29.95
C ILE A 27 0.06 17.85 -29.76
N ALA A 28 1.38 17.96 -29.58
CA ALA A 28 2.29 16.81 -29.57
C ALA A 28 2.27 16.00 -28.26
N LEU A 29 2.13 16.66 -27.11
CA LEU A 29 2.17 16.02 -25.79
C LEU A 29 1.21 14.83 -25.62
N PRO A 30 -0.09 14.91 -26.00
CA PRO A 30 -0.98 13.75 -25.85
C PRO A 30 -0.54 12.54 -26.70
N PHE A 31 -0.01 12.75 -27.91
CA PHE A 31 0.48 11.65 -28.75
C PHE A 31 1.77 11.04 -28.21
N ILE A 32 2.70 11.87 -27.72
CA ILE A 32 3.93 11.41 -27.08
C ILE A 32 3.58 10.59 -25.82
N GLY A 33 2.69 11.11 -24.97
CA GLY A 33 2.21 10.42 -23.78
C GLY A 33 1.52 9.08 -24.11
N PHE A 34 0.65 9.06 -25.13
CA PHE A 34 0.00 7.84 -25.59
C PHE A 34 1.02 6.80 -26.11
N TRP A 35 2.00 7.23 -26.90
CA TRP A 35 3.05 6.36 -27.42
C TRP A 35 3.90 5.73 -26.32
N PHE A 36 4.29 6.53 -25.30
CA PHE A 36 4.97 5.99 -24.11
C PHE A 36 4.07 5.02 -23.33
N GLY A 37 2.78 5.31 -23.18
CA GLY A 37 1.83 4.42 -22.51
C GLY A 37 1.70 3.05 -23.19
N MET A 38 1.60 3.02 -24.53
CA MET A 38 1.53 1.78 -25.31
C MET A 38 2.81 0.94 -25.17
N ASN A 39 3.99 1.56 -25.22
CA ASN A 39 5.28 0.88 -25.04
C ASN A 39 5.52 0.40 -23.61
N TYR A 40 4.91 1.04 -22.62
CA TYR A 40 4.97 0.60 -21.23
C TYR A 40 4.16 -0.69 -21.03
N GLN A 41 2.95 -0.75 -21.61
CA GLN A 41 2.09 -1.92 -21.52
C GLN A 41 2.69 -3.17 -22.18
N THR A 42 3.44 -3.01 -23.28
CA THR A 42 4.10 -4.15 -23.95
C THR A 42 5.22 -4.76 -23.11
N GLN A 43 5.98 -3.95 -22.36
CA GLN A 43 7.03 -4.44 -21.47
C GLN A 43 6.46 -5.23 -20.29
N ILE A 44 5.37 -4.76 -19.68
CA ILE A 44 4.69 -5.48 -18.59
C ILE A 44 4.13 -6.83 -19.07
N SER A 45 3.56 -6.85 -20.28
CA SER A 45 2.94 -8.06 -20.83
C SER A 45 3.97 -9.16 -21.16
N GLN A 46 5.19 -8.80 -21.55
CA GLN A 46 6.26 -9.77 -21.83
C GLN A 46 6.85 -10.40 -20.56
N GLN A 47 6.77 -9.73 -19.42
CA GLN A 47 7.29 -10.24 -18.15
C GLN A 47 6.34 -11.28 -17.50
N SER A 48 5.08 -11.33 -17.95
CA SER A 48 4.04 -12.23 -17.40
C SER A 48 4.01 -13.62 -18.05
N SER A 49 4.86 -13.90 -19.05
CA SER A 49 4.96 -15.24 -19.65
C SER A 49 6.10 -16.04 -19.01
N LEU A 50 5.94 -16.44 -17.75
CA LEU A 50 6.79 -17.47 -17.15
C LEU A 50 6.33 -18.85 -17.66
N SER A 51 7.31 -19.65 -18.10
CA SER A 51 7.11 -21.02 -18.59
C SER A 51 6.48 -21.94 -17.53
N PRO A 52 5.75 -22.99 -17.94
CA PRO A 52 5.24 -23.99 -17.02
C PRO A 52 6.41 -24.66 -16.26
N ILE A 53 6.37 -24.62 -14.93
CA ILE A 53 7.32 -25.33 -14.07
C ILE A 53 7.09 -26.85 -14.26
N PRO A 54 8.13 -27.66 -14.50
CA PRO A 54 8.02 -29.12 -14.49
C PRO A 54 7.66 -29.58 -13.08
N VAL A 55 6.51 -30.24 -12.94
CA VAL A 55 6.06 -30.82 -11.67
C VAL A 55 6.82 -32.13 -11.44
N ASP A 56 7.70 -32.15 -10.43
CA ASP A 56 8.35 -33.39 -9.97
C ASP A 56 7.35 -34.33 -9.26
N PRO A 57 7.59 -35.65 -9.26
CA PRO A 57 6.69 -36.62 -8.65
C PRO A 57 6.66 -36.50 -7.13
N ILE A 58 5.44 -36.50 -6.60
CA ILE A 58 5.04 -36.43 -5.19
C ILE A 58 5.79 -37.46 -4.34
N VAL A 59 6.58 -36.97 -3.37
CA VAL A 59 7.15 -37.77 -2.28
C VAL A 59 6.09 -37.94 -1.19
N THR A 60 5.69 -39.18 -0.94
CA THR A 60 4.71 -39.56 0.09
C THR A 60 5.28 -39.36 1.50
N VAL A 61 4.83 -38.31 2.19
CA VAL A 61 5.14 -38.05 3.60
C VAL A 61 4.13 -38.79 4.50
N PRO A 62 4.57 -39.44 5.60
CA PRO A 62 3.67 -40.16 6.50
C PRO A 62 2.77 -39.22 7.32
N ALA A 63 1.53 -39.70 7.54
CA ALA A 63 0.42 -38.98 8.14
C ALA A 63 0.72 -38.43 9.54
N ILE A 64 0.70 -37.10 9.67
CA ILE A 64 0.61 -36.42 10.96
C ILE A 64 -0.84 -36.49 11.42
N LYS A 65 -1.01 -36.90 12.68
CA LYS A 65 -2.28 -37.08 13.38
C LYS A 65 -3.04 -35.76 13.46
N SER A 66 -4.09 -35.65 12.65
CA SER A 66 -5.00 -34.51 12.56
C SER A 66 -5.61 -34.21 13.93
N THR A 67 -5.20 -33.07 14.49
CA THR A 67 -5.98 -32.34 15.48
C THR A 67 -7.07 -31.61 14.70
N THR A 68 -8.32 -31.72 15.15
CA THR A 68 -9.49 -31.14 14.50
C THR A 68 -9.24 -29.67 14.12
N PRO A 69 -9.30 -29.30 12.82
CA PRO A 69 -9.16 -27.92 12.40
C PRO A 69 -10.26 -27.07 13.08
N PRO A 70 -9.94 -25.86 13.56
CA PRO A 70 -10.98 -24.91 13.92
C PRO A 70 -11.88 -24.70 12.71
N ALA A 71 -13.19 -24.57 12.95
CA ALA A 71 -14.20 -24.43 11.90
C ALA A 71 -13.75 -23.38 10.86
N GLU A 72 -13.73 -23.76 9.58
CA GLU A 72 -13.36 -22.87 8.48
C GLU A 72 -14.19 -21.59 8.55
N THR A 73 -13.56 -20.49 8.95
CA THR A 73 -14.22 -19.18 9.00
C THR A 73 -14.24 -18.65 7.58
N THR A 74 -15.43 -18.53 7.00
CA THR A 74 -15.58 -17.93 5.67
C THR A 74 -15.53 -16.41 5.77
N ILE A 75 -15.05 -15.73 4.71
CA ILE A 75 -15.09 -14.26 4.61
C ILE A 75 -16.49 -13.71 4.91
N THR A 76 -17.53 -14.37 4.41
CA THR A 76 -18.92 -13.99 4.68
C THR A 76 -19.23 -13.99 6.17
N SER A 77 -18.91 -15.07 6.89
CA SER A 77 -19.16 -15.16 8.33
C SER A 77 -18.33 -14.14 9.12
N PHE A 78 -17.07 -13.93 8.71
CA PHE A 78 -16.20 -12.91 9.32
C PHE A 78 -16.78 -11.50 9.17
N VAL A 79 -17.28 -11.15 7.98
CA VAL A 79 -17.87 -9.83 7.70
C VAL A 79 -19.20 -9.65 8.42
N GLU A 80 -20.05 -10.68 8.46
CA GLU A 80 -21.33 -10.64 9.19
C GLU A 80 -21.11 -10.44 10.68
N ASN A 81 -20.12 -11.13 11.27
CA ASN A 81 -19.79 -10.99 12.69
C ASN A 81 -19.22 -9.62 13.06
N ALA A 82 -18.63 -8.89 12.11
CA ALA A 82 -18.07 -7.56 12.35
C ALA A 82 -19.15 -6.46 12.51
N ASP A 83 -20.41 -6.76 12.16
CA ASP A 83 -21.58 -5.89 12.38
C ASP A 83 -21.36 -4.46 11.83
N PHE A 84 -21.02 -4.37 10.55
CA PHE A 84 -20.87 -3.09 9.87
C PHE A 84 -22.23 -2.43 9.63
N PRO A 85 -22.35 -1.09 9.75
CA PRO A 85 -23.58 -0.40 9.41
C PRO A 85 -23.80 -0.41 7.90
N ALA A 86 -24.99 -0.83 7.44
CA ALA A 86 -25.39 -0.81 6.02
C ALA A 86 -24.31 -1.34 5.04
N PRO A 87 -23.85 -2.60 5.18
CA PRO A 87 -22.81 -3.16 4.34
C PRO A 87 -23.28 -3.24 2.88
N GLN A 88 -22.45 -2.79 1.95
CA GLN A 88 -22.74 -2.77 0.50
C GLN A 88 -22.28 -4.05 -0.23
N GLY A 89 -21.82 -5.05 0.53
CA GLY A 89 -21.32 -6.32 0.02
C GLY A 89 -19.80 -6.39 -0.04
N VAL A 90 -19.29 -7.63 -0.04
CA VAL A 90 -17.86 -7.92 -0.09
C VAL A 90 -17.39 -8.00 -1.53
N ARG A 91 -16.31 -7.28 -1.85
CA ARG A 91 -15.64 -7.35 -3.15
C ARG A 91 -14.26 -7.99 -2.98
N MET A 92 -14.04 -9.09 -3.68
CA MET A 92 -12.72 -9.72 -3.79
C MET A 92 -11.80 -8.83 -4.61
N LEU A 93 -10.67 -8.41 -4.01
CA LEU A 93 -9.61 -7.70 -4.71
C LEU A 93 -8.79 -8.68 -5.55
N PHE A 94 -8.36 -9.79 -4.94
CA PHE A 94 -7.82 -10.96 -5.62
C PHE A 94 -7.87 -12.20 -4.73
N SER A 95 -7.64 -13.34 -5.35
CA SER A 95 -7.45 -14.64 -4.67
C SER A 95 -6.26 -15.34 -5.31
N ASP A 96 -5.36 -15.82 -4.46
CA ASP A 96 -4.27 -16.71 -4.82
C ASP A 96 -4.48 -18.07 -4.13
N PRO A 97 -5.12 -19.03 -4.81
CA PRO A 97 -5.40 -20.34 -4.22
C PRO A 97 -4.14 -21.19 -4.03
N LEU A 98 -3.05 -20.93 -4.76
CA LEU A 98 -1.81 -21.69 -4.62
C LEU A 98 -1.17 -21.43 -3.25
N HIS A 99 -1.22 -20.18 -2.81
CA HIS A 99 -0.68 -19.75 -1.53
C HIS A 99 -1.75 -19.61 -0.44
N GLY A 100 -3.02 -19.85 -0.76
CA GLY A 100 -4.13 -19.74 0.20
C GLY A 100 -4.37 -18.31 0.69
N VAL A 101 -4.12 -17.30 -0.16
CA VAL A 101 -4.36 -15.88 0.16
C VAL A 101 -5.63 -15.39 -0.54
N LYS A 102 -6.41 -14.58 0.17
CA LYS A 102 -7.50 -13.77 -0.39
C LYS A 102 -7.43 -12.38 0.20
N VAL A 103 -7.54 -11.36 -0.63
CA VAL A 103 -7.70 -9.97 -0.18
C VAL A 103 -9.06 -9.48 -0.64
N PHE A 104 -9.80 -8.88 0.27
CA PHE A 104 -11.17 -8.43 0.05
C PHE A 104 -11.40 -7.04 0.62
N THR A 105 -12.43 -6.40 0.12
CA THR A 105 -12.85 -5.05 0.51
C THR A 105 -14.34 -5.06 0.83
N LEU A 106 -14.75 -4.21 1.77
CA LEU A 106 -16.14 -3.98 2.15
C LEU A 106 -16.39 -2.48 2.18
N SER A 107 -17.35 -2.02 1.40
CA SER A 107 -17.91 -0.67 1.57
C SER A 107 -19.09 -0.73 2.53
N TYR A 108 -19.22 0.26 3.41
CA TYR A 108 -20.25 0.32 4.44
C TYR A 108 -20.62 1.77 4.78
N GLY A 109 -21.69 1.94 5.55
CA GLY A 109 -22.12 3.22 6.08
C GLY A 109 -22.93 4.06 5.08
N ALA A 110 -23.13 5.32 5.44
CA ALA A 110 -23.89 6.26 4.60
C ALA A 110 -23.03 6.78 3.45
N ALA A 111 -23.66 7.01 2.30
CA ALA A 111 -22.99 7.63 1.16
C ALA A 111 -22.59 9.08 1.48
N GLN A 112 -21.35 9.43 1.19
CA GLN A 112 -20.74 10.74 1.42
C GLN A 112 -20.46 11.45 0.08
N ASP A 113 -20.53 12.78 0.06
CA ASP A 113 -20.24 13.66 -1.10
C ASP A 113 -20.88 13.25 -2.45
N CYS A 114 -22.16 12.89 -2.41
CA CYS A 114 -22.87 12.39 -3.59
C CYS A 114 -23.04 13.39 -4.75
N LEU A 115 -22.82 14.69 -4.53
CA LEU A 115 -22.86 15.68 -5.63
C LEU A 115 -21.70 15.51 -6.62
N SER A 116 -20.57 14.97 -6.14
CA SER A 116 -19.33 14.77 -6.91
C SER A 116 -19.06 13.31 -7.28
N GLY A 117 -19.91 12.40 -6.80
CA GLY A 117 -19.71 10.95 -6.85
C GLY A 117 -19.68 10.39 -5.44
N CYS A 118 -20.71 9.62 -5.08
CA CYS A 118 -20.82 9.07 -3.73
C CYS A 118 -19.61 8.18 -3.39
N PHE A 119 -19.01 8.41 -2.22
CA PHE A 119 -18.06 7.47 -1.61
C PHE A 119 -18.59 6.97 -0.27
N TYR A 120 -18.00 5.89 0.23
CA TYR A 120 -18.42 5.21 1.44
C TYR A 120 -17.22 5.01 2.36
N SER A 121 -17.50 4.70 3.64
CA SER A 121 -16.49 4.09 4.49
C SER A 121 -16.08 2.74 3.89
N ASN A 122 -14.81 2.37 4.04
CA ASN A 122 -14.25 1.16 3.45
C ASN A 122 -13.39 0.41 4.46
N ALA A 123 -13.43 -0.91 4.40
CA ALA A 123 -12.51 -1.79 5.12
C ALA A 123 -11.85 -2.75 4.14
N THR A 124 -10.56 -3.03 4.35
CA THR A 124 -9.80 -4.01 3.58
C THR A 124 -9.36 -5.12 4.51
N GLY A 125 -9.65 -6.36 4.14
CA GLY A 125 -9.29 -7.54 4.92
C GLY A 125 -8.43 -8.51 4.10
N ILE A 126 -7.72 -9.37 4.81
CA ILE A 126 -6.92 -10.46 4.26
C ILE A 126 -7.28 -11.76 4.96
N GLU A 127 -7.38 -12.83 4.19
CA GLU A 127 -7.42 -14.22 4.66
C GLU A 127 -6.15 -14.92 4.15
N TYR A 128 -5.41 -15.55 5.05
CA TYR A 128 -4.22 -16.33 4.71
C TYR A 128 -4.17 -17.60 5.56
N GLY A 129 -4.24 -18.75 4.91
CA GLY A 129 -4.35 -20.04 5.59
C GLY A 129 -5.63 -20.10 6.43
N ALA A 130 -5.48 -20.23 7.76
CA ALA A 130 -6.61 -20.26 8.71
C ALA A 130 -6.86 -18.90 9.38
N LYS A 131 -6.08 -17.88 9.06
CA LYS A 131 -6.15 -16.54 9.66
C LYS A 131 -6.98 -15.63 8.77
N ILE A 132 -7.80 -14.78 9.36
CA ILE A 132 -8.56 -13.73 8.67
C ILE A 132 -8.64 -12.51 9.58
N GLY A 133 -8.47 -11.32 9.00
CA GLY A 133 -8.46 -10.07 9.76
C GLY A 133 -8.51 -8.84 8.86
N TRP A 134 -8.85 -7.70 9.45
CA TRP A 134 -8.80 -6.41 8.78
C TRP A 134 -7.36 -5.88 8.72
N ILE A 135 -6.96 -5.33 7.58
CA ILE A 135 -5.66 -4.66 7.42
C ILE A 135 -5.74 -3.14 7.28
N SER A 136 -6.94 -2.61 7.07
CA SER A 136 -7.19 -1.18 7.06
C SER A 136 -8.68 -0.90 7.17
N MET A 137 -9.00 0.22 7.83
CA MET A 137 -10.33 0.78 7.89
C MET A 137 -10.25 2.28 7.62
N ASN A 138 -10.99 2.73 6.62
CA ASN A 138 -11.24 4.13 6.36
C ASN A 138 -12.69 4.44 6.75
N ASN A 139 -12.83 4.97 7.95
CA ASN A 139 -14.09 5.09 8.66
C ASN A 139 -14.54 6.55 8.72
N TYR A 140 -15.43 6.95 7.82
CA TYR A 140 -16.02 8.28 7.81
C TYR A 140 -17.21 8.40 8.77
N ASP A 141 -17.81 7.27 9.17
CA ASP A 141 -18.98 7.21 10.05
C ASP A 141 -18.61 7.15 11.54
N ALA A 142 -17.31 7.25 11.88
CA ALA A 142 -16.76 7.23 13.23
C ALA A 142 -17.25 6.04 14.09
N ILE A 143 -17.40 4.86 13.47
CA ILE A 143 -17.68 3.62 14.21
C ILE A 143 -16.51 3.25 15.13
N ASP A 144 -16.82 2.68 16.31
CA ASP A 144 -15.81 2.21 17.25
C ASP A 144 -14.97 1.09 16.62
N ASP A 145 -13.69 1.35 16.41
CA ASP A 145 -12.74 0.47 15.77
C ASP A 145 -12.32 -0.69 16.69
N ALA A 146 -12.50 -0.56 18.00
CA ALA A 146 -12.05 -1.53 18.99
C ALA A 146 -12.77 -2.89 18.89
N LYS A 147 -13.91 -2.95 18.20
CA LYS A 147 -14.65 -4.21 17.98
C LYS A 147 -14.10 -5.04 16.82
N PHE A 148 -13.25 -4.47 15.97
CA PHE A 148 -12.76 -5.16 14.78
C PHE A 148 -11.53 -6.01 15.09
N VAL A 149 -11.51 -7.20 14.48
CA VAL A 149 -10.37 -8.11 14.54
C VAL A 149 -9.42 -7.74 13.41
N PHE A 150 -8.33 -7.05 13.74
CA PHE A 150 -7.25 -6.77 12.81
C PHE A 150 -6.42 -8.04 12.57
N TYR A 151 -5.79 -8.11 11.39
CA TYR A 151 -4.91 -9.22 11.07
C TYR A 151 -3.64 -9.12 11.92
N ASP A 152 -3.41 -10.12 12.75
CA ASP A 152 -2.23 -10.24 13.61
C ASP A 152 -1.14 -10.96 12.81
N PHE A 153 -0.06 -10.29 12.43
CA PHE A 153 1.00 -10.95 11.66
C PHE A 153 1.86 -11.81 12.59
N ASP A 154 2.35 -12.94 12.10
CA ASP A 154 3.30 -13.75 12.85
C ASP A 154 4.36 -14.38 11.94
N ILE A 155 5.40 -14.94 12.54
CA ILE A 155 6.54 -15.53 11.82
C ILE A 155 6.16 -16.64 10.82
N SER A 156 4.96 -17.24 10.92
CA SER A 156 4.46 -18.24 9.98
C SER A 156 3.85 -17.64 8.71
N ASP A 157 3.59 -16.32 8.66
CA ASP A 157 3.07 -15.57 7.51
C ASP A 157 4.08 -15.39 6.36
N THR A 158 4.97 -16.36 6.18
CA THR A 158 6.17 -16.30 5.33
C THR A 158 5.90 -15.89 3.90
N TYR A 159 4.80 -16.32 3.26
CA TYR A 159 4.47 -15.90 1.90
C TYR A 159 4.12 -14.41 1.82
N LEU A 160 3.42 -13.88 2.84
CA LEU A 160 3.04 -12.47 2.90
C LEU A 160 4.25 -11.55 3.01
N TYR A 161 5.41 -12.08 3.40
CA TYR A 161 6.69 -11.36 3.52
C TYR A 161 7.56 -11.40 2.26
N THR A 162 7.10 -12.04 1.19
CA THR A 162 7.90 -12.21 -0.03
C THR A 162 7.76 -11.01 -0.97
N ASP A 163 8.83 -10.75 -1.74
CA ASP A 163 8.78 -9.79 -2.85
C ASP A 163 7.71 -10.14 -3.88
N GLU A 164 7.46 -11.43 -4.09
CA GLU A 164 6.39 -11.93 -4.97
C GLU A 164 5.03 -11.42 -4.52
N PHE A 165 4.69 -11.61 -3.24
CA PHE A 165 3.43 -11.12 -2.69
C PHE A 165 3.34 -9.60 -2.72
N PHE A 166 4.42 -8.90 -2.37
CA PHE A 166 4.46 -7.43 -2.41
C PHE A 166 4.19 -6.90 -3.82
N GLN A 167 4.82 -7.49 -4.83
CA GLN A 167 4.58 -7.13 -6.23
C GLN A 167 3.16 -7.47 -6.68
N LEU A 168 2.65 -8.63 -6.29
CA LEU A 168 1.28 -9.03 -6.59
C LEU A 168 0.28 -8.04 -6.02
N LEU A 169 0.33 -7.77 -4.71
CA LEU A 169 -0.59 -6.85 -4.04
C LEU A 169 -0.48 -5.45 -4.63
N ASN A 170 0.73 -4.94 -4.85
CA ASN A 170 0.96 -3.63 -5.46
C ASN A 170 0.38 -3.53 -6.89
N SER A 171 0.45 -4.61 -7.67
CA SER A 171 -0.12 -4.66 -9.03
C SER A 171 -1.65 -4.67 -9.06
N LYS A 172 -2.28 -5.15 -7.97
CA LYS A 172 -3.74 -5.20 -7.84
C LYS A 172 -4.30 -3.90 -7.27
N ASP A 173 -3.65 -3.36 -6.26
CA ASP A 173 -4.04 -2.11 -5.63
C ASP A 173 -2.86 -1.48 -4.89
N THR A 174 -2.22 -0.50 -5.53
CA THR A 174 -1.09 0.25 -4.96
C THR A 174 -1.48 0.97 -3.67
N TRP A 175 -2.72 1.44 -3.54
CA TRP A 175 -3.15 2.13 -2.32
C TRP A 175 -3.21 1.15 -1.14
N VAL A 176 -3.83 -0.02 -1.32
CA VAL A 176 -3.88 -1.07 -0.29
C VAL A 176 -2.47 -1.53 0.07
N TYR A 177 -1.61 -1.75 -0.93
CA TYR A 177 -0.22 -2.14 -0.67
C TYR A 177 0.49 -1.10 0.20
N GLN A 178 0.52 0.16 -0.22
CA GLN A 178 1.36 1.19 0.43
C GLN A 178 0.77 1.75 1.72
N ASN A 179 -0.56 1.89 1.81
CA ASN A 179 -1.22 2.64 2.89
C ASN A 179 -1.96 1.75 3.89
N ALA A 180 -2.17 0.47 3.58
CA ALA A 180 -2.75 -0.49 4.49
C ALA A 180 -1.72 -1.55 4.89
N PHE A 181 -1.30 -2.36 3.93
CA PHE A 181 -0.53 -3.57 4.19
C PHE A 181 0.87 -3.26 4.73
N LEU A 182 1.66 -2.41 4.07
CA LEU A 182 3.00 -2.05 4.55
C LEU A 182 2.96 -1.32 5.90
N VAL A 183 1.93 -0.51 6.16
CA VAL A 183 1.77 0.22 7.42
C VAL A 183 1.56 -0.77 8.56
N MET A 184 0.69 -1.76 8.39
CA MET A 184 0.50 -2.80 9.40
C MET A 184 1.76 -3.63 9.63
N LEU A 185 2.44 -4.07 8.55
CA LEU A 185 3.71 -4.79 8.70
C LEU A 185 4.76 -3.97 9.45
N ALA A 186 4.78 -2.65 9.26
CA ALA A 186 5.73 -1.78 9.92
C ALA A 186 5.46 -1.64 11.42
N GLU A 187 4.21 -1.70 11.88
CA GLU A 187 3.86 -1.55 13.31
C GLU A 187 3.94 -2.86 14.09
N ASP A 188 3.78 -4.00 13.42
CA ASP A 188 3.69 -5.33 14.05
C ASP A 188 5.05 -5.85 14.56
N GLU A 189 5.07 -6.35 15.80
CA GLU A 189 6.30 -6.76 16.50
C GLU A 189 6.84 -8.11 16.03
N ASP A 190 5.98 -8.99 15.49
CA ASP A 190 6.36 -10.34 15.05
C ASP A 190 6.89 -10.37 13.62
N VAL A 191 6.80 -9.25 12.90
CA VAL A 191 7.31 -9.13 11.53
C VAL A 191 8.85 -9.26 11.51
N PRO A 192 9.40 -10.13 10.65
CA PRO A 192 10.84 -10.35 10.61
C PRO A 192 11.64 -9.08 10.34
N ARG A 193 12.74 -8.90 11.08
CA ARG A 193 13.69 -7.79 10.91
C ARG A 193 14.09 -7.54 9.44
N SER A 194 14.28 -8.59 8.64
CA SER A 194 14.60 -8.46 7.21
C SER A 194 13.50 -7.76 6.41
N VAL A 195 12.24 -8.02 6.73
CA VAL A 195 11.09 -7.38 6.10
C VAL A 195 11.04 -5.89 6.46
N LEU A 196 11.20 -5.57 7.75
CA LEU A 196 11.24 -4.19 8.23
C LEU A 196 12.37 -3.38 7.56
N LEU A 197 13.55 -3.99 7.38
CA LEU A 197 14.66 -3.39 6.64
C LEU A 197 14.30 -3.14 5.17
N THR A 198 13.69 -4.10 4.48
CA THR A 198 13.23 -3.94 3.10
C THR A 198 12.25 -2.77 2.96
N ILE A 199 11.28 -2.65 3.88
CA ILE A 199 10.33 -1.53 3.90
C ILE A 199 11.07 -0.20 4.08
N ALA A 200 11.98 -0.12 5.07
CA ALA A 200 12.75 1.09 5.35
C ALA A 200 13.61 1.53 4.16
N GLN A 201 14.28 0.58 3.47
CA GLN A 201 15.07 0.87 2.28
C GLN A 201 14.19 1.33 1.10
N GLY A 202 12.99 0.77 0.96
CA GLY A 202 12.01 1.13 -0.07
C GLY A 202 11.56 2.59 -0.01
N LEU A 203 11.50 3.19 1.18
CA LEU A 203 11.12 4.60 1.40
C LEU A 203 12.06 5.61 0.72
N SER A 204 13.23 5.19 0.26
CA SER A 204 14.11 6.03 -0.56
C SER A 204 13.55 6.32 -1.96
N SER A 205 12.61 5.51 -2.44
CA SER A 205 12.10 5.59 -3.81
C SER A 205 10.75 6.30 -3.94
N TYR A 206 10.10 6.66 -2.82
CA TYR A 206 8.79 7.33 -2.81
C TYR A 206 8.52 8.05 -1.47
N ILE A 207 7.50 8.92 -1.44
CA ILE A 207 7.15 9.72 -0.26
C ILE A 207 5.99 9.07 0.50
N GLN A 208 6.25 8.51 1.68
CA GLN A 208 5.27 7.89 2.59
C GLN A 208 5.65 8.14 4.08
N PRO A 209 5.48 9.37 4.60
CA PRO A 209 5.86 9.72 5.97
C PRO A 209 5.07 8.97 7.05
N SER A 210 3.82 8.58 6.77
CA SER A 210 3.01 7.75 7.68
C SER A 210 3.63 6.37 7.89
N LEU A 211 4.07 5.71 6.82
CA LEU A 211 4.78 4.42 6.88
C LEU A 211 6.12 4.55 7.62
N ALA A 212 6.87 5.61 7.36
CA ALA A 212 8.12 5.87 8.07
C ALA A 212 7.90 6.09 9.59
N ASN A 213 6.85 6.82 9.98
CA ASN A 213 6.47 6.97 11.38
C ASN A 213 6.08 5.63 12.01
N SER A 214 5.37 4.78 11.27
CA SER A 214 4.96 3.45 11.72
C SER A 214 6.17 2.58 12.04
N LEU A 215 7.18 2.57 11.17
CA LEU A 215 8.46 1.90 11.44
C LEU A 215 9.15 2.43 12.71
N LEU A 216 9.15 3.74 12.94
CA LEU A 216 9.77 4.33 14.14
C LEU A 216 9.07 3.96 15.45
N LYS A 217 7.82 3.49 15.43
CA LYS A 217 7.12 2.97 16.62
C LYS A 217 7.54 1.55 16.96
N ASN A 218 7.96 0.77 15.97
CA ASN A 218 8.29 -0.65 16.12
C ASN A 218 9.54 -0.86 16.97
N VAL A 219 9.44 -1.70 17.99
CA VAL A 219 10.53 -1.94 18.97
C VAL A 219 11.75 -2.57 18.29
N THR A 220 11.56 -3.49 17.34
CA THR A 220 12.65 -4.10 16.57
C THR A 220 13.39 -3.03 15.77
N VAL A 221 12.67 -2.14 15.08
CA VAL A 221 13.26 -1.04 14.32
C VAL A 221 14.06 -0.11 15.23
N ARG A 222 13.49 0.33 16.35
CA ARG A 222 14.13 1.30 17.26
C ARG A 222 15.46 0.81 17.85
N ASN A 223 15.65 -0.51 17.93
CA ASN A 223 16.87 -1.12 18.45
C ASN A 223 17.83 -1.60 17.33
N ASP A 224 17.45 -1.43 16.07
CA ASP A 224 18.24 -1.89 14.93
C ASP A 224 19.01 -0.75 14.26
N ARG A 225 20.33 -0.71 14.48
CA ARG A 225 21.18 0.36 13.93
C ARG A 225 21.09 0.46 12.40
N GLU A 226 20.93 -0.63 11.67
CA GLU A 226 20.87 -0.60 10.20
C GLU A 226 19.56 0.04 9.72
N ILE A 227 18.43 -0.39 10.27
CA ILE A 227 17.12 0.15 9.90
C ILE A 227 17.03 1.63 10.27
N VAL A 228 17.45 2.01 11.48
CA VAL A 228 17.43 3.43 11.89
C VAL A 228 18.39 4.26 11.03
N THR A 229 19.54 3.72 10.61
CA THR A 229 20.43 4.40 9.66
C THR A 229 19.76 4.62 8.31
N ALA A 230 18.98 3.66 7.80
CA ALA A 230 18.22 3.86 6.57
C ALA A 230 17.20 5.00 6.71
N LEU A 231 16.50 5.07 7.84
CA LEU A 231 15.51 6.12 8.14
C LEU A 231 16.16 7.50 8.33
N ALA A 232 17.32 7.57 9.00
CA ALA A 232 18.06 8.83 9.19
C ALA A 232 18.60 9.41 7.87
N ASN A 233 18.83 8.56 6.88
CA ASN A 233 19.38 8.93 5.57
C ASN A 233 18.32 9.00 4.45
N LEU A 234 17.03 9.08 4.79
CA LEU A 234 15.99 9.24 3.77
C LEU A 234 16.24 10.48 2.90
N PRO A 235 15.92 10.43 1.59
CA PRO A 235 16.16 11.55 0.70
C PRO A 235 15.29 12.77 1.07
N VAL A 236 15.75 13.95 0.67
CA VAL A 236 14.99 15.20 0.76
C VAL A 236 14.11 15.33 -0.48
N PHE A 237 12.81 15.09 -0.31
CA PHE A 237 11.81 15.31 -1.34
C PHE A 237 11.24 16.74 -1.28
N SER A 238 10.35 17.10 -2.21
CA SER A 238 9.66 18.39 -2.20
C SER A 238 8.93 18.61 -0.87
N GLY A 239 9.15 19.77 -0.24
CA GLY A 239 8.59 20.09 1.07
C GLY A 239 9.25 19.35 2.25
N ASP A 240 10.35 18.62 2.01
CA ASP A 240 11.09 17.84 3.00
C ASP A 240 10.20 16.95 3.88
N ALA A 241 9.35 16.14 3.24
CA ALA A 241 8.36 15.30 3.91
C ALA A 241 8.93 14.35 4.99
N TYR A 242 10.24 14.08 5.00
CA TYR A 242 10.91 13.21 5.97
C TYR A 242 11.75 13.97 7.01
N SER A 243 11.65 15.30 7.11
CA SER A 243 12.48 16.10 8.03
C SER A 243 12.40 15.61 9.49
N GLU A 244 11.18 15.42 9.98
CA GLU A 244 10.92 14.94 11.35
C GLU A 244 11.39 13.49 11.55
N ILE A 245 11.15 12.63 10.56
CA ILE A 245 11.58 11.22 10.57
C ILE A 245 13.09 11.12 10.71
N ARG A 246 13.85 11.86 9.89
CA ARG A 246 15.31 11.82 9.94
C ARG A 246 15.85 12.34 11.27
N THR A 247 15.22 13.37 11.82
CA THR A 247 15.59 13.92 13.13
C THR A 247 15.39 12.88 14.24
N GLN A 248 14.20 12.26 14.31
CA GLN A 248 13.91 11.22 15.29
C GLN A 248 14.83 9.99 15.13
N ALA A 249 15.07 9.56 13.89
CA ALA A 249 16.00 8.46 13.62
C ALA A 249 17.44 8.80 14.04
N GLN A 250 17.89 10.04 13.83
CA GLN A 250 19.22 10.47 14.28
C GLN A 250 19.33 10.50 15.81
N GLU A 251 18.27 10.90 16.51
CA GLU A 251 18.21 10.84 17.98
C GLU A 251 18.32 9.40 18.48
N LEU A 252 17.60 8.46 17.86
CA LEU A 252 17.70 7.04 18.18
C LEU A 252 19.11 6.50 17.93
N LEU A 253 19.74 6.82 16.79
CA LEU A 253 21.12 6.40 16.49
C LEU A 253 22.13 6.88 17.53
N ASN A 254 21.95 8.09 18.06
CA ASN A 254 22.84 8.63 19.09
C ASN A 254 22.69 7.88 20.43
N GLY A 255 21.57 7.19 20.64
CA GLY A 255 21.29 6.38 21.83
C GLY A 255 21.65 4.90 21.73
N LEU A 256 21.96 4.39 20.52
CA LEU A 256 22.33 2.99 20.24
C LEU A 256 23.84 2.75 20.27
#